data_AF-A0A087UYH5-F1
#
_entry.id   AF-A0A087UYH5-F1
#
_cell.length_a   1.000
_cell.length_b   1.000
_cell.length_c   1.000
_cell.angle_alpha   90.00
_cell.angle_beta   90.00
_cell.angle_gamma   90.00
#
_symmetry.space_group_name_H-M   'P 1'
#
loop_
_entity.id
_entity.type
_entity.pdbx_description
1 polymer ?
#
loop_
_entity_poly.entity_id
_entity_poly.type
_entity_poly.pdbx_seq_one_letter_code
_entity_poly.pdbx_strand_id
1 'polypeptide(L)'
;MTAYFVDPTIICNSGRTREQYLDQGTGTGLYFQNGTDPINDSVEIPLYEKDMEGTRWVKGGCFRTMGVHYWYDTHENMTCSKFFPITAIYNRGKLTNFAFASFGNYEFSKRFEHPPSSTFNLFLPTPVPKCLYDEYEISGGFSTMHVYFTIRPWNLFC
;
A
#
# COMPACT_ATOMS: atom_id res chain seq x y z
N MET A 1 -2.40 5.54 11.11
CA MET A 1 -2.70 5.14 9.73
C MET A 1 -3.99 4.32 9.76
N THR A 2 -4.98 4.69 8.95
CA THR A 2 -6.30 4.05 8.90
C THR A 2 -6.63 3.75 7.45
N ALA A 3 -7.13 2.54 7.16
CA ALA A 3 -7.60 2.14 5.84
C ALA A 3 -9.13 2.13 5.80
N TYR A 4 -9.71 2.76 4.78
CA TYR A 4 -11.15 2.77 4.52
C TYR A 4 -11.45 2.02 3.23
N PHE A 5 -12.42 1.12 3.28
CA PHE A 5 -12.87 0.35 2.11
C PHE A 5 -14.06 0.99 1.38
N VAL A 6 -14.48 2.17 1.85
CA VAL A 6 -15.56 2.99 1.31
C VAL A 6 -15.07 4.43 1.39
N ASP A 7 -15.51 5.28 0.47
CA ASP A 7 -15.20 6.72 0.50
C ASP A 7 -15.47 7.29 1.92
N PRO A 8 -14.47 7.92 2.57
CA PRO A 8 -14.63 8.50 3.89
C PRO A 8 -15.79 9.50 4.01
N THR A 9 -16.14 10.22 2.93
CA THR A 9 -17.31 11.13 2.92
C THR A 9 -18.62 10.40 3.18
N ILE A 10 -18.76 9.17 2.68
CA ILE A 10 -19.95 8.35 2.93
C ILE A 10 -20.01 7.96 4.40
N ILE A 11 -18.87 7.57 4.97
CA ILE A 11 -18.75 7.13 6.37
C ILE A 11 -19.07 8.28 7.34
N CYS A 12 -18.56 9.47 7.06
CA CYS A 12 -18.70 10.64 7.94
C CYS A 12 -20.06 11.35 7.85
N ASN A 13 -20.85 11.09 6.80
CA ASN A 13 -22.12 11.78 6.58
C ASN A 13 -23.34 10.89 6.89
N SER A 14 -23.60 9.87 6.06
CA SER A 14 -24.87 9.11 6.10
C SER A 14 -24.71 7.61 6.25
N GLY A 15 -23.50 7.07 6.00
CA GLY A 15 -23.28 5.65 5.82
C GLY A 15 -23.92 5.11 4.54
N ARG A 16 -23.88 3.78 4.39
CA ARG A 16 -24.52 3.03 3.29
C ARG A 16 -25.84 2.43 3.76
N THR A 17 -26.85 2.37 2.88
CA THR A 17 -28.08 1.62 3.13
C THR A 17 -27.82 0.11 3.06
N ARG A 18 -28.80 -0.68 3.53
CA ARG A 18 -28.74 -2.14 3.43
C ARG A 18 -28.66 -2.61 1.98
N GLU A 19 -29.43 -1.98 1.10
CA GLU A 19 -29.46 -2.29 -0.33
C GLU A 19 -28.10 -2.01 -0.98
N GLN A 20 -27.49 -0.87 -0.66
CA GLN A 20 -26.13 -0.53 -1.12
C GLN A 20 -25.09 -1.53 -0.61
N TYR A 21 -25.17 -1.96 0.66
CA TYR A 21 -24.26 -2.97 1.19
C TYR A 21 -24.43 -4.33 0.50
N LEU A 22 -25.67 -4.75 0.22
CA LEU A 22 -25.94 -6.01 -0.46
C LEU A 22 -25.44 -6.02 -1.91
N ASP A 23 -25.51 -4.88 -2.60
CA ASP A 23 -25.02 -4.72 -3.97
C ASP A 23 -23.49 -4.59 -4.03
N GLN A 24 -22.89 -3.76 -3.17
CA GLN A 24 -21.47 -3.38 -3.24
C GLN A 24 -20.57 -4.26 -2.37
N GLY A 25 -21.13 -5.03 -1.44
CA GLY A 25 -20.39 -5.82 -0.47
C GLY A 25 -19.65 -4.96 0.56
N THR A 26 -18.47 -5.44 0.98
CA THR A 26 -17.71 -4.84 2.08
C THR A 26 -17.05 -3.51 1.73
N GLY A 27 -16.83 -3.21 0.45
CA GLY A 27 -16.18 -1.99 0.03
C GLY A 27 -16.31 -1.67 -1.45
N THR A 28 -16.21 -0.38 -1.77
CA THR A 28 -16.26 0.18 -3.13
C THR A 28 -14.94 0.79 -3.60
N GLY A 29 -13.97 0.95 -2.68
CA GLY A 29 -12.66 1.53 -2.98
C GLY A 29 -11.67 1.25 -1.85
N LEU A 30 -10.48 1.83 -1.94
CA LEU A 30 -9.47 1.74 -0.89
C LEU A 30 -8.83 3.11 -0.69
N TYR A 31 -8.92 3.63 0.53
CA TYR A 31 -8.41 4.94 0.91
C TYR A 31 -7.58 4.82 2.17
N PHE A 32 -6.50 5.58 2.25
CA PHE A 32 -5.66 5.65 3.44
C PHE A 32 -5.62 7.07 3.98
N GLN A 33 -5.99 7.23 5.25
CA GLN A 33 -5.93 8.53 5.90
C GLN A 33 -4.47 8.94 6.15
N ASN A 34 -4.13 10.09 5.60
CA ASN A 34 -2.83 10.75 5.62
C ASN A 34 -2.91 12.14 6.27
N GLY A 35 -3.56 12.22 7.44
CA GLY A 35 -3.77 13.46 8.18
C GLY A 35 -4.84 13.28 9.25
N THR A 36 -5.38 14.38 9.75
CA THR A 36 -6.36 14.36 10.84
C THR A 36 -7.80 14.29 10.34
N ASP A 37 -8.08 14.80 9.15
CA ASP A 37 -9.41 14.82 8.56
C ASP A 37 -9.56 13.65 7.56
N PRO A 38 -10.37 12.63 7.85
CA PRO A 38 -10.51 11.49 6.94
C PRO A 38 -11.17 11.87 5.60
N ILE A 39 -11.93 12.96 5.51
CA ILE A 39 -12.57 13.41 4.26
C ILE A 39 -11.56 14.08 3.34
N ASN A 40 -10.75 14.99 3.88
CA ASN A 40 -9.85 15.83 3.08
C ASN A 40 -8.42 15.27 3.02
N ASP A 41 -8.00 14.55 4.05
CA ASP A 41 -6.64 14.02 4.19
C ASP A 41 -6.62 12.50 3.91
N SER A 42 -7.22 12.06 2.80
CA SER A 42 -7.20 10.66 2.38
C SER A 42 -6.53 10.49 1.01
N VAL A 43 -5.76 9.42 0.89
CA VAL A 43 -5.13 9.00 -0.36
C VAL A 43 -5.90 7.81 -0.92
N GLU A 44 -6.53 8.00 -2.07
CA GLU A 44 -7.16 6.92 -2.81
C GLU A 44 -6.12 6.03 -3.52
N ILE A 45 -6.37 4.73 -3.51
CA ILE A 45 -5.71 3.77 -4.38
C ILE A 45 -6.68 3.44 -5.52
N PRO A 46 -6.31 3.73 -6.79
CA PRO A 46 -7.10 3.34 -7.93
C PRO A 46 -7.45 1.84 -7.94
N LEU A 47 -8.62 1.48 -8.45
CA LEU A 47 -9.00 0.06 -8.53
C LEU A 47 -8.25 -0.67 -9.65
N TYR A 48 -7.95 0.02 -10.74
CA TYR A 48 -7.29 -0.52 -11.92
C TYR A 48 -5.93 0.13 -12.13
N GLU A 49 -4.94 -0.67 -12.53
CA GLU A 49 -3.55 -0.22 -12.66
C GLU A 49 -3.41 0.88 -13.72
N LYS A 50 -4.21 0.80 -14.79
CA LYS A 50 -4.24 1.81 -15.85
C LYS A 50 -4.60 3.22 -15.33
N ASP A 51 -5.33 3.30 -14.22
CA ASP A 51 -5.77 4.55 -13.63
C ASP A 51 -4.71 5.12 -12.65
N MET A 52 -3.55 4.47 -12.52
CA MET A 52 -2.39 5.01 -11.80
C MET A 52 -1.70 6.14 -12.57
N GLU A 53 -1.82 6.17 -13.90
CA GLU A 53 -1.22 7.22 -14.72
C GLU A 53 -1.77 8.60 -14.34
N GLY A 54 -0.88 9.57 -14.16
CA GLY A 54 -1.25 10.92 -13.72
C GLY A 54 -1.50 11.07 -12.21
N THR A 55 -1.44 9.98 -11.43
CA THR A 55 -1.49 10.04 -9.97
C THR A 55 -0.08 10.20 -9.36
N ARG A 56 -0.01 10.34 -8.03
CA ARG A 56 1.25 10.34 -7.27
C ARG A 56 1.77 8.92 -6.96
N TRP A 57 1.08 7.87 -7.38
CA TRP A 57 1.54 6.50 -7.17
C TRP A 57 2.65 6.17 -8.16
N VAL A 58 3.84 5.94 -7.63
CA VAL A 58 5.04 5.63 -8.41
C VAL A 58 5.16 4.12 -8.55
N LYS A 59 5.31 3.65 -9.79
CA LYS A 59 5.51 2.23 -10.08
C LYS A 59 6.85 1.76 -9.51
N GLY A 60 6.78 0.75 -8.65
CA GLY A 60 7.92 0.03 -8.12
C GLY A 60 8.23 -1.21 -8.94
N GLY A 61 8.68 -2.24 -8.25
CA GLY A 61 9.05 -3.51 -8.86
C GLY A 61 7.88 -4.48 -9.02
N CYS A 62 8.06 -5.38 -9.98
CA CYS A 62 7.23 -6.54 -10.20
C CYS A 62 7.89 -7.75 -9.50
N PHE A 63 7.26 -8.28 -8.46
CA PHE A 63 7.75 -9.48 -7.79
C PHE A 63 6.84 -10.66 -8.12
N ARG A 64 7.38 -11.66 -8.81
CA ARG A 64 6.64 -12.89 -9.15
C ARG A 64 6.20 -13.57 -7.86
N THR A 65 4.91 -13.87 -7.73
CA THR A 65 4.17 -14.32 -6.53
C THR A 65 3.61 -13.23 -5.62
N MET A 66 3.89 -11.94 -5.85
CA MET A 66 3.31 -10.84 -5.07
C MET A 66 2.54 -9.85 -5.95
N GLY A 67 3.05 -9.54 -7.16
CA GLY A 67 2.45 -8.62 -8.11
C GLY A 67 3.29 -7.37 -8.36
N VAL A 68 2.66 -6.36 -8.94
CA VAL A 68 3.28 -5.06 -9.24
C VAL A 68 3.04 -4.12 -8.07
N HIS A 69 4.12 -3.64 -7.46
CA HIS A 69 4.08 -2.72 -6.34
C HIS A 69 4.01 -1.27 -6.82
N TYR A 70 3.19 -0.46 -6.17
CA TYR A 70 3.14 0.99 -6.33
C TYR A 70 3.35 1.64 -4.97
N TRP A 71 4.09 2.75 -4.95
CA TRP A 71 4.48 3.47 -3.75
C TRP A 71 4.13 4.94 -3.90
N TYR A 72 3.50 5.51 -2.88
CA TYR A 72 2.99 6.87 -2.98
C TYR A 72 4.10 7.90 -2.86
N ASP A 73 4.15 8.83 -3.81
CA ASP A 73 5.01 10.03 -3.80
C ASP A 73 6.49 9.73 -3.46
N THR A 74 6.95 8.56 -3.90
CA THR A 74 8.26 8.01 -3.54
C THR A 74 9.30 8.40 -4.57
N HIS A 75 10.40 9.03 -4.12
CA HIS A 75 11.48 9.49 -4.99
C HIS A 75 12.84 9.49 -4.25
N GLU A 76 13.96 9.42 -5.00
CA GLU A 76 15.32 9.24 -4.44
C GLU A 76 15.67 10.16 -3.26
N ASN A 77 15.32 11.44 -3.38
CA ASN A 77 15.75 12.51 -2.48
C ASN A 77 14.71 12.85 -1.39
N MET A 78 13.80 11.93 -1.06
CA MET A 78 12.82 12.16 0.01
C MET A 78 13.44 11.97 1.40
N THR A 79 12.84 12.63 2.39
CA THR A 79 13.08 12.32 3.80
C THR A 79 12.13 11.21 4.25
N CYS A 80 12.58 10.34 5.16
CA CYS A 80 11.75 9.21 5.59
C CYS A 80 10.57 9.61 6.47
N SER A 81 10.58 10.83 7.02
CA SER A 81 9.40 11.45 7.62
C SER A 81 8.24 11.68 6.64
N LYS A 82 8.52 11.69 5.33
CA LYS A 82 7.51 11.81 4.26
C LYS A 82 7.20 10.47 3.60
N PHE A 83 7.85 9.39 4.03
CA PHE A 83 7.60 8.07 3.46
C PHE A 83 6.19 7.62 3.83
N PHE A 84 5.38 7.34 2.82
CA PHE A 84 4.04 6.81 3.01
C PHE A 84 4.14 5.28 3.11
N PRO A 85 3.93 4.69 4.30
CA PRO A 85 4.31 3.30 4.61
C PRO A 85 3.30 2.27 4.09
N ILE A 86 2.75 2.50 2.89
CA ILE A 86 1.78 1.64 2.23
C ILE A 86 2.22 1.40 0.79
N THR A 87 2.18 0.14 0.37
CA THR A 87 2.28 -0.21 -1.04
C THR A 87 0.96 -0.77 -1.57
N ALA A 88 0.53 -0.29 -2.73
CA ALA A 88 -0.60 -0.83 -3.46
C ALA A 88 -0.10 -1.89 -4.45
N ILE A 89 -0.74 -3.06 -4.47
CA ILE A 89 -0.24 -4.21 -5.22
C ILE A 89 -1.29 -4.76 -6.19
N TYR A 90 -0.88 -4.80 -7.46
CA TYR A 90 -1.74 -5.17 -8.58
C TYR A 90 -1.34 -6.52 -9.15
N ASN A 91 -2.34 -7.24 -9.64
CA ASN A 91 -2.17 -8.47 -10.40
C ASN A 91 -3.09 -8.40 -11.60
N ARG A 92 -2.54 -8.57 -12.81
CA ARG A 92 -3.28 -8.49 -14.08
C ARG A 92 -4.10 -7.18 -14.21
N GLY A 93 -3.49 -6.06 -13.81
CA GLY A 93 -4.09 -4.73 -13.94
C GLY A 93 -5.19 -4.39 -12.93
N LYS A 94 -5.45 -5.22 -11.91
CA LYS A 94 -6.45 -4.94 -10.86
C LYS A 94 -5.84 -5.00 -9.46
N LEU A 95 -6.22 -4.05 -8.61
CA LEU A 95 -5.84 -4.02 -7.20
C LEU A 95 -6.21 -5.34 -6.54
N THR A 96 -5.22 -6.02 -5.99
CA THR A 96 -5.40 -7.38 -5.45
C THR A 96 -5.00 -7.47 -3.97
N ASN A 97 -4.09 -6.62 -3.52
CA ASN A 97 -3.73 -6.47 -2.12
C ASN A 97 -3.04 -5.13 -1.88
N PHE A 98 -2.79 -4.83 -0.62
CA PHE A 98 -1.85 -3.79 -0.20
C PHE A 98 -0.98 -4.35 0.93
N ALA A 99 0.13 -3.68 1.23
CA ALA A 99 0.91 -3.98 2.43
C ALA A 99 1.26 -2.72 3.21
N PHE A 100 1.23 -2.86 4.54
CA PHE A 100 1.92 -1.93 5.42
C PHE A 100 3.41 -2.20 5.34
N ALA A 101 4.23 -1.16 5.36
CA ALA A 101 5.67 -1.23 5.22
C ALA A 101 6.32 -0.33 6.28
N SER A 102 6.79 -0.94 7.36
CA SER A 102 7.25 -0.24 8.56
C SER A 102 8.73 -0.48 8.83
N PHE A 103 9.38 0.53 9.40
CA PHE A 103 10.74 0.40 9.92
C PHE A 103 10.79 -0.46 11.18
N GLY A 104 11.86 -1.24 11.31
CA GLY A 104 12.08 -2.22 12.36
C GLY A 104 11.85 -3.66 11.92
N ASN A 105 12.30 -4.58 12.77
CA ASN A 105 12.18 -6.02 12.56
C ASN A 105 11.14 -6.64 13.52
N TYR A 106 9.91 -6.85 13.04
CA TYR A 106 8.76 -7.25 13.87
C TYR A 106 8.67 -8.77 14.08
N GLU A 107 9.68 -9.35 14.72
CA GLU A 107 9.82 -10.81 14.90
C GLU A 107 8.77 -11.44 15.84
N PHE A 108 7.98 -10.62 16.53
CA PHE A 108 6.93 -11.09 17.43
C PHE A 108 5.78 -11.81 16.71
N SER A 109 5.70 -11.75 15.37
CA SER A 109 4.69 -12.46 14.59
C SER A 109 5.20 -12.93 13.23
N LYS A 110 4.91 -14.19 12.89
CA LYS A 110 5.19 -14.79 11.57
C LYS A 110 4.35 -14.20 10.42
N ARG A 111 3.49 -13.22 10.70
CA ARG A 111 2.67 -12.52 9.70
C ARG A 111 3.42 -11.41 8.99
N PHE A 112 4.56 -10.98 9.54
CA PHE A 112 5.41 -9.99 8.90
C PHE A 112 6.45 -10.67 8.00
N GLU A 113 6.68 -10.08 6.85
CA GLU A 113 7.84 -10.35 6.00
C GLU A 113 8.97 -9.39 6.40
N HIS A 114 10.22 -9.86 6.31
CA HIS A 114 11.41 -9.11 6.72
C HIS A 114 12.39 -9.02 5.54
N PRO A 115 12.10 -8.19 4.51
CA PRO A 115 12.98 -8.08 3.35
C PRO A 115 14.32 -7.43 3.76
N PRO A 116 15.46 -8.02 3.37
CA PRO A 116 16.75 -7.37 3.57
C PRO A 116 16.85 -6.11 2.69
N SER A 117 17.62 -5.12 3.14
CA SER A 117 17.79 -3.86 2.37
C SER A 117 18.35 -4.08 0.95
N SER A 118 19.10 -5.16 0.73
CA SER A 118 19.61 -5.56 -0.57
C SER A 118 18.55 -5.93 -1.61
N THR A 119 17.29 -6.19 -1.20
CA THR A 119 16.18 -6.53 -2.10
C THR A 119 15.22 -5.37 -2.34
N PHE A 120 15.47 -4.19 -1.78
CA PHE A 120 14.57 -3.03 -1.91
C PHE A 120 14.26 -2.66 -3.36
N ASN A 121 15.25 -2.73 -4.25
CA ASN A 121 15.08 -2.45 -5.68
C ASN A 121 14.16 -3.45 -6.40
N LEU A 122 13.81 -4.59 -5.80
CA LEU A 122 12.90 -5.58 -6.39
C LEU A 122 11.43 -5.19 -6.25
N PHE A 123 11.10 -4.26 -5.35
CA PHE A 123 9.71 -3.87 -5.07
C PHE A 123 9.51 -2.36 -4.94
N LEU A 124 10.51 -1.57 -4.54
CA LEU A 124 10.45 -0.10 -4.53
C LEU A 124 10.75 0.50 -5.91
N PRO A 125 10.36 1.76 -6.17
CA PRO A 125 10.79 2.49 -7.36
C PRO A 125 12.31 2.58 -7.41
N THR A 126 12.86 2.57 -8.63
CA THR A 126 14.29 2.79 -8.87
C THR A 126 14.48 4.19 -9.48
N PRO A 127 15.38 5.02 -8.94
CA PRO A 127 16.23 4.78 -7.76
C PRO A 127 15.45 4.72 -6.43
N VAL A 128 15.90 3.83 -5.55
CA VAL A 128 15.33 3.65 -4.20
C VAL A 128 15.68 4.86 -3.34
N PRO A 129 14.75 5.42 -2.54
CA PRO A 129 15.05 6.50 -1.62
C PRO A 129 16.19 6.16 -0.66
N LYS A 130 17.21 7.03 -0.58
CA LYS A 130 18.39 6.81 0.27
C LYS A 130 18.03 6.66 1.74
N CYS A 131 17.06 7.45 2.20
CA CYS A 131 16.64 7.43 3.60
C CYS A 131 16.13 6.05 4.06
N LEU A 132 15.61 5.20 3.15
CA LEU A 132 15.11 3.88 3.53
C LEU A 132 16.25 2.96 3.97
N TYR A 133 17.43 3.11 3.38
CA TYR A 133 18.63 2.39 3.81
C TYR A 133 19.10 2.89 5.17
N ASP A 134 19.12 4.21 5.37
CA ASP A 134 19.53 4.81 6.65
C ASP A 134 18.60 4.37 7.79
N GLU A 135 17.28 4.45 7.58
CA GLU A 135 16.27 4.01 8.57
C GLU A 135 16.30 2.51 8.82
N TYR A 136 16.59 1.69 7.80
CA TYR A 136 16.77 0.25 7.98
C TYR A 136 17.88 -0.06 8.99
N GLU A 137 19.03 0.60 8.85
CA GLU A 137 20.17 0.41 9.76
C GLU A 137 19.87 0.95 11.18
N ILE A 138 19.19 2.11 11.28
CA ILE A 138 18.83 2.73 12.57
C ILE A 138 17.79 1.88 13.32
N SER A 139 16.75 1.43 12.62
CA SER A 139 15.63 0.70 13.23
C SER A 139 15.87 -0.81 13.36
N GLY A 140 16.95 -1.32 12.76
CA GLY A 140 17.32 -2.73 12.78
C GLY A 140 16.51 -3.61 11.82
N GLY A 141 15.81 -3.03 10.85
CA GLY A 141 15.14 -3.80 9.79
C GLY A 141 14.01 -3.07 9.07
N PHE A 142 13.31 -3.81 8.23
CA PHE A 142 12.08 -3.38 7.57
C PHE A 142 11.10 -4.54 7.59
N SER A 143 9.85 -4.27 7.95
CA SER A 143 8.80 -5.27 8.08
C SER A 143 7.59 -4.90 7.24
N THR A 144 7.09 -5.85 6.46
CA THR A 144 5.85 -5.66 5.69
C THR A 144 4.76 -6.62 6.14
N MET A 145 3.51 -6.17 6.09
CA MET A 145 2.33 -7.00 6.36
C MET A 145 1.29 -6.81 5.28
N HIS A 146 1.01 -7.87 4.54
CA HIS A 146 0.10 -7.87 3.43
C HIS A 146 -1.35 -8.10 3.87
N VAL A 147 -2.28 -7.41 3.21
CA VAL A 147 -3.73 -7.57 3.34
C VAL A 147 -4.29 -7.92 1.97
N TYR A 148 -4.65 -9.20 1.80
CA TYR A 148 -5.07 -9.75 0.52
C TYR A 148 -6.58 -9.68 0.30
N PHE A 149 -7.00 -9.31 -0.92
CA PHE A 149 -8.39 -9.36 -1.38
C PHE A 149 -8.68 -10.62 -2.21
N THR A 150 -7.72 -11.55 -2.25
CA THR A 150 -7.79 -12.81 -2.99
C THR A 150 -7.57 -13.98 -2.04
N ILE A 151 -8.26 -15.08 -2.32
CA ILE A 151 -8.09 -16.36 -1.62
C ILE A 151 -6.83 -17.13 -2.04
N ARG A 152 -6.14 -16.69 -3.10
CA ARG A 152 -4.93 -17.34 -3.64
C ARG A 152 -3.75 -16.36 -3.70
N PRO A 153 -3.22 -15.92 -2.56
CA PRO A 153 -2.13 -14.94 -2.49
C PRO A 153 -0.81 -15.46 -3.10
N TRP A 154 -0.63 -16.76 -3.25
CA TRP A 154 0.54 -17.36 -3.93
C TRP A 154 0.47 -17.33 -5.46
N ASN A 155 -0.65 -16.88 -6.04
CA ASN A 155 -0.88 -16.90 -7.48
C ASN A 155 -1.00 -15.48 -8.07
N LEU A 156 -0.04 -14.63 -7.70
CA LEU A 156 0.06 -13.24 -8.13
C LEU A 156 1.22 -13.07 -9.10
N PHE A 157 0.96 -12.35 -10.17
CA PHE A 157 1.91 -12.10 -11.23
C PHE A 157 1.83 -10.64 -11.64
N CYS A 158 2.72 -10.33 -12.57
CA CYS A 158 2.65 -9.18 -13.45
C CYS A 158 2.23 -9.75 -14.81
#